data_AF-A0AAN9ICM1-F1
#
_entry.id   AF-A0AAN9ICM1-F1
#
_cell.length_a   1.000
_cell.length_b   1.000
_cell.length_c   1.000
_cell.angle_alpha   90.00
_cell.angle_beta   90.00
_cell.angle_gamma   90.00
#
_symmetry.space_group_name_H-M   'P 1'
#
loop_
_entity.id
_entity.type
_entity.pdbx_description
1 polymer ?
#
loop_
_entity_poly.entity_id
_entity_poly.type
_entity_poly.pdbx_seq_one_letter_code
_entity_poly.pdbx_strand_id
1 'polypeptide(L)'
;MDTQSGEEDVNIDVGDELVSSSEVEAIGYDVGIGVACFSEKVSNLNIFVMRLETLEGELEALVLEKNDDDDDVDIDSVVEKVLEFDLLCGVLDSEVGELDVFLDTLVAEIADSRERMLFLSSENSHCQEKLLHDEQCLMQSEEQLCEIKKQRASFQRTLSTCKREENANAEADEIVREDDQSLNESTMIKMQTIEDQRQILRMLEKSLASEMDLEKNVSDSRQIEEKLKQRVVSLEQELNLMEEEASDVCERWFEADNASETLMGISKGLLGRLQISQFNLIGLSQRESELRAKLENAPSLEKQLKESECQLLNMKASADEYQRLYNVKCSEIIYMENLIDELKENASNAESRANTAEAECKLLKESNTELSNELTHLKDAGVTSETVESLERQLKESDLQLLHALASAEASQEKQGMLYSTINDMEHVIKDLKSKVSKSESQADSAEEKCIMLSESNAELNEEVNFLRSRLECLEGSLHQVENAKVATAKDISKQIKIFKTLVTQLAVERERLYKQLSFLASENKILVLKLKQTCKDPSQEVCPTSVTGHEVDRTWKNLSANDNELESADSIPDAGTVRRIDAGVLSFKRLFISAVLVLLISAVTFWYLNDGMLM
;
A
#
# COMPACT_ATOMS: atom_id res chain seq x y z
N MET A 1 -39.40 -41.12 -33.99
CA MET A 1 -38.00 -41.53 -33.75
C MET A 1 -37.13 -40.29 -33.62
N ASP A 2 -36.93 -39.71 -32.46
CA ASP A 2 -37.71 -39.58 -31.23
C ASP A 2 -37.02 -38.46 -30.45
N THR A 3 -37.84 -37.52 -29.98
CA THR A 3 -37.73 -36.78 -28.70
C THR A 3 -36.42 -36.07 -28.37
N GLN A 4 -36.42 -34.75 -28.50
CA GLN A 4 -35.62 -33.85 -27.67
C GLN A 4 -36.61 -33.05 -26.81
N SER A 5 -36.79 -33.51 -25.56
CA SER A 5 -37.57 -32.82 -24.54
C SER A 5 -36.76 -31.64 -24.02
N GLY A 6 -37.36 -30.46 -24.03
CA GLY A 6 -36.91 -29.35 -23.21
C GLY A 6 -37.24 -29.60 -21.75
N GLU A 7 -36.27 -29.34 -20.89
CA GLU A 7 -36.51 -28.98 -19.50
C GLU A 7 -35.96 -27.56 -19.35
N GLU A 8 -36.88 -26.61 -19.18
CA GLU A 8 -36.63 -25.36 -18.49
C GLU A 8 -36.42 -25.71 -17.01
N ASP A 9 -35.24 -25.41 -16.47
CA ASP A 9 -35.10 -25.21 -15.03
C ASP A 9 -34.79 -23.75 -14.77
N VAL A 10 -35.73 -23.12 -14.07
CA VAL A 10 -35.70 -21.76 -13.56
C VAL A 10 -34.96 -21.77 -12.22
N ASN A 11 -33.90 -20.94 -12.16
CA ASN A 11 -33.24 -20.34 -10.99
C ASN A 11 -33.59 -20.84 -9.58
N ILE A 12 -32.54 -21.22 -8.84
CA ILE A 12 -32.34 -20.69 -7.48
C ILE A 12 -30.93 -20.11 -7.42
N ASP A 13 -30.87 -18.79 -7.52
CA ASP A 13 -29.76 -17.96 -7.09
C ASP A 13 -29.69 -18.06 -5.55
N VAL A 14 -28.92 -19.01 -5.04
CA VAL A 14 -28.36 -18.91 -3.70
C VAL A 14 -26.99 -18.28 -3.91
N GLY A 15 -26.82 -17.06 -3.44
CA GLY A 15 -25.54 -16.37 -3.45
C GLY A 15 -24.50 -17.20 -2.73
N ASP A 16 -23.78 -18.01 -3.48
CA ASP A 16 -22.58 -18.69 -3.05
C ASP A 16 -21.47 -17.65 -3.24
N GLU A 17 -21.27 -16.88 -2.18
CA GLU A 17 -20.12 -16.00 -2.04
C GLU A 17 -18.89 -16.90 -2.07
N LEU A 18 -18.32 -17.06 -3.28
CA LEU A 18 -17.07 -17.77 -3.53
C LEU A 18 -15.98 -17.10 -2.69
N VAL A 19 -15.81 -17.58 -1.45
CA VAL A 19 -14.67 -17.27 -0.58
C VAL A 19 -13.44 -17.56 -1.41
N SER A 20 -12.65 -16.52 -1.63
CA SER A 20 -11.53 -16.58 -2.54
C SER A 20 -10.50 -17.59 -2.02
N SER A 21 -9.78 -18.27 -2.93
CA SER A 21 -8.66 -19.15 -2.55
C SER A 21 -7.63 -18.45 -1.64
N SER A 22 -7.57 -17.11 -1.70
CA SER A 22 -6.72 -16.27 -0.86
C SER A 22 -7.20 -16.19 0.59
N GLU A 23 -8.52 -16.19 0.84
CA GLU A 23 -9.07 -16.14 2.20
C GLU A 23 -8.89 -17.46 2.93
N VAL A 24 -8.98 -18.59 2.21
CA VAL A 24 -8.72 -19.93 2.78
C VAL A 24 -7.26 -20.10 3.18
N GLU A 25 -6.33 -19.60 2.36
CA GLU A 25 -4.90 -19.59 2.67
C GLU A 25 -4.58 -18.66 3.85
N ALA A 26 -5.27 -17.53 3.97
CA ALA A 26 -5.11 -16.61 5.09
C ALA A 26 -5.58 -17.24 6.42
N ILE A 27 -6.75 -17.89 6.42
CA ILE A 27 -7.29 -18.58 7.61
C ILE A 27 -6.33 -19.70 8.08
N GLY A 28 -5.76 -20.48 7.15
CA GLY A 28 -4.76 -21.50 7.47
C GLY A 28 -3.35 -20.97 7.79
N TYR A 29 -3.12 -19.66 7.64
CA TYR A 29 -1.88 -19.01 8.05
C TYR A 29 -1.98 -18.47 9.47
N ASP A 30 -3.12 -17.85 9.82
CA ASP A 30 -3.38 -17.31 11.16
C ASP A 30 -3.42 -18.41 12.22
N VAL A 31 -4.15 -19.51 11.96
CA VAL A 31 -4.19 -20.67 12.85
C VAL A 31 -2.80 -21.28 13.05
N GLY A 32 -2.01 -21.39 11.98
CA GLY A 32 -0.65 -21.93 12.04
C GLY A 32 0.31 -21.07 12.88
N ILE A 33 0.18 -19.74 12.82
CA ILE A 33 0.94 -18.82 13.70
C ILE A 33 0.52 -19.00 15.15
N GLY A 34 -0.79 -19.10 15.42
CA GLY A 34 -1.32 -19.32 16.75
C GLY A 34 -0.78 -20.60 17.40
N VAL A 35 -0.82 -21.71 16.67
CA VAL A 35 -0.26 -23.00 17.11
C VAL A 35 1.25 -22.94 17.34
N ALA A 36 2.00 -22.29 16.45
CA ALA A 36 3.45 -22.14 16.61
C ALA A 36 3.80 -21.31 17.85
N CYS A 37 3.09 -20.19 18.07
CA CYS A 37 3.24 -19.34 19.25
C CYS A 37 2.92 -20.09 20.54
N PHE A 38 1.81 -20.84 20.56
CA PHE A 38 1.44 -21.69 21.69
C PHE A 38 2.53 -22.73 21.99
N SER A 39 2.98 -23.45 20.96
CA SER A 39 4.03 -24.47 21.12
C SER A 39 5.35 -23.88 21.63
N GLU A 40 5.74 -22.70 21.16
CA GLU A 40 6.94 -22.00 21.65
C GLU A 40 6.77 -21.59 23.11
N LYS A 41 5.61 -21.03 23.47
CA LYS A 41 5.31 -20.59 24.84
C LYS A 41 5.28 -21.76 25.83
N VAL A 42 4.67 -22.89 25.46
CA VAL A 42 4.69 -24.13 26.25
C VAL A 42 6.12 -24.67 26.41
N SER A 43 6.94 -24.65 25.35
CA SER A 43 8.34 -25.09 25.41
C SER A 43 9.17 -24.19 26.35
N ASN A 44 8.97 -22.87 26.28
CA ASN A 44 9.63 -21.91 27.18
C ASN A 44 9.19 -22.12 28.62
N LEU A 45 7.91 -22.40 28.84
CA LEU A 45 7.37 -22.71 30.17
C LEU A 45 7.95 -24.02 30.71
N ASN A 46 8.16 -25.03 29.86
CA ASN A 46 8.83 -26.26 30.27
C ASN A 46 10.28 -26.01 30.74
N ILE A 47 11.01 -25.08 30.10
CA ILE A 47 12.34 -24.65 30.57
C ILE A 47 12.26 -23.95 31.92
N PHE A 48 11.23 -23.15 32.15
CA PHE A 48 10.98 -22.49 33.43
C PHE A 48 10.67 -23.52 34.53
N VAL A 49 9.83 -24.52 34.24
CA VAL A 49 9.51 -25.62 35.16
C VAL A 49 10.75 -26.41 35.54
N MET A 50 11.64 -26.74 34.60
CA MET A 50 12.92 -27.40 34.93
C MET A 50 13.78 -26.60 35.93
N ARG A 51 13.73 -25.26 35.88
CA ARG A 51 14.44 -24.41 36.87
C ARG A 51 13.73 -24.41 38.22
N LEU A 52 12.40 -24.41 38.22
CA LEU A 52 11.58 -24.58 39.42
C LEU A 52 11.83 -25.93 40.10
N GLU A 53 11.98 -27.02 39.34
CA GLU A 53 12.36 -28.34 39.90
C GLU A 53 13.73 -28.30 40.59
N THR A 54 14.67 -27.54 40.04
CA THR A 54 15.99 -27.37 40.68
C THR A 54 15.86 -26.60 41.99
N LEU A 55 15.05 -25.53 42.00
CA LEU A 55 14.78 -24.73 43.21
C LEU A 55 13.98 -25.52 44.26
N GLU A 56 13.05 -26.39 43.85
CA GLU A 56 12.34 -27.32 44.72
C GLU A 56 13.32 -28.26 45.42
N GLY A 57 14.26 -28.85 44.67
CA GLY A 57 15.30 -29.72 45.24
C GLY A 57 16.24 -29.00 46.22
N GLU A 58 16.58 -27.73 45.94
CA GLU A 58 17.35 -26.89 46.87
C GLU A 58 16.55 -26.59 48.15
N LEU A 59 15.25 -26.34 48.03
CA LEU A 59 14.35 -26.12 49.16
C LEU A 59 14.22 -27.38 50.04
N GLU A 60 14.01 -28.55 49.43
CA GLU A 60 13.93 -29.82 50.12
C GLU A 60 15.24 -30.16 50.86
N ALA A 61 16.40 -29.84 50.27
CA ALA A 61 17.70 -30.03 50.92
C ALA A 61 17.88 -29.14 52.16
N LEU A 62 17.48 -27.86 52.07
CA LEU A 62 17.55 -26.91 53.19
C LEU A 62 16.60 -27.28 54.33
N VAL A 63 15.42 -27.83 54.02
CA VAL A 63 14.46 -28.32 55.03
C VAL A 63 14.98 -29.57 55.73
N LEU A 64 15.71 -30.45 55.02
CA LEU A 64 16.33 -31.63 55.61
C LEU A 64 17.55 -31.30 56.49
N GLU A 65 18.39 -30.33 56.09
CA GLU A 65 19.55 -29.86 56.88
C GLU A 65 19.13 -29.22 58.22
N LYS A 66 17.90 -28.73 58.34
CA LYS A 66 17.33 -28.16 59.58
C LYS A 66 17.06 -29.21 60.67
N ASN A 67 17.09 -30.51 60.34
CA ASN A 67 16.80 -31.61 61.28
C ASN A 67 18.04 -32.22 61.95
N ASP A 68 19.25 -31.77 61.59
CA ASP A 68 20.48 -32.10 62.30
C ASP A 68 20.84 -30.96 63.26
N ASP A 69 21.16 -31.27 64.52
CA ASP A 69 21.28 -30.37 65.70
C ASP A 69 22.38 -29.26 65.64
N ASP A 70 22.64 -28.63 64.49
CA ASP A 70 23.59 -27.52 64.36
C ASP A 70 22.86 -26.14 64.27
N ASP A 71 23.04 -25.34 65.32
CA ASP A 71 22.41 -24.03 65.62
C ASP A 71 22.72 -22.86 64.63
N ASP A 72 23.16 -23.10 63.39
CA ASP A 72 23.62 -22.06 62.44
C ASP A 72 22.86 -22.04 61.09
N VAL A 73 21.67 -22.64 60.97
CA VAL A 73 20.82 -22.44 59.78
C VAL A 73 20.17 -21.05 59.82
N ASP A 74 20.59 -20.18 58.90
CA ASP A 74 20.03 -18.83 58.73
C ASP A 74 18.56 -18.90 58.29
N ILE A 75 17.65 -18.81 59.27
CA ILE A 75 16.20 -18.90 59.08
C ILE A 75 15.71 -17.86 58.05
N ASP A 76 16.36 -16.70 57.98
CA ASP A 76 16.00 -15.62 57.05
C ASP A 76 16.22 -16.05 55.59
N SER A 77 17.32 -16.78 55.32
CA SER A 77 17.64 -17.35 54.00
C SER A 77 16.64 -18.41 53.55
N VAL A 78 16.17 -19.27 54.47
CA VAL A 78 15.16 -20.29 54.17
C VAL A 78 13.81 -19.65 53.87
N VAL A 79 13.40 -18.65 54.66
CA VAL A 79 12.14 -17.92 54.44
C VAL A 79 12.16 -17.16 53.11
N GLU A 80 13.28 -16.50 52.77
CA GLU A 80 13.46 -15.83 51.47
C GLU A 80 13.32 -16.81 50.29
N LYS A 81 13.93 -18.00 50.40
CA LYS A 81 13.84 -19.05 49.36
C LYS A 81 12.44 -19.67 49.24
N VAL A 82 11.73 -19.86 50.34
CA VAL A 82 10.32 -20.32 50.33
C VAL A 82 9.43 -19.29 49.65
N LEU A 83 9.63 -17.99 49.91
CA LEU A 83 8.88 -16.91 49.27
C LEU A 83 9.21 -16.76 47.78
N GLU A 84 10.48 -16.89 47.40
CA GLU A 84 10.92 -16.93 45.99
C GLU A 84 10.23 -18.10 45.26
N PHE A 85 10.20 -19.29 45.86
CA PHE A 85 9.53 -20.46 45.30
C PHE A 85 8.01 -20.31 45.20
N ASP A 86 7.33 -19.77 46.23
CA ASP A 86 5.87 -19.53 46.24
C ASP A 86 5.47 -18.51 45.16
N LEU A 87 6.26 -17.43 44.98
CA LEU A 87 6.02 -16.43 43.94
C LEU A 87 6.18 -17.02 42.54
N LEU A 88 7.24 -17.81 42.30
CA LEU A 88 7.49 -18.45 41.01
C LEU A 88 6.44 -19.52 40.68
N CYS A 89 5.92 -20.23 41.68
CA CYS A 89 4.75 -21.11 41.52
C CYS A 89 3.49 -20.30 41.17
N GLY A 90 3.29 -19.14 41.78
CA GLY A 90 2.20 -18.22 41.42
C GLY A 90 2.28 -17.74 39.96
N VAL A 91 3.50 -17.47 39.47
CA VAL A 91 3.74 -17.14 38.05
C VAL A 91 3.44 -18.34 37.15
N LEU A 92 3.89 -19.55 37.51
CA LEU A 92 3.58 -20.77 36.78
C LEU A 92 2.07 -21.01 36.70
N ASP A 93 1.34 -20.82 37.81
CA ASP A 93 -0.11 -21.00 37.90
C ASP A 93 -0.86 -20.03 36.99
N SER A 94 -0.43 -18.77 36.95
CA SER A 94 -0.99 -17.75 36.08
C SER A 94 -0.76 -18.07 34.61
N GLU A 95 0.47 -18.48 34.26
CA GLU A 95 0.87 -18.76 32.88
C GLU A 95 0.17 -20.01 32.32
N VAL A 96 0.08 -21.08 33.13
CA VAL A 96 -0.66 -22.29 32.76
C VAL A 96 -2.16 -21.98 32.58
N GLY A 97 -2.72 -21.11 33.42
CA GLY A 97 -4.12 -20.67 33.31
C GLY A 97 -4.39 -19.89 32.02
N GLU A 98 -3.48 -18.99 31.64
CA GLU A 98 -3.59 -18.23 30.39
C GLU A 98 -3.44 -19.15 29.17
N LEU A 99 -2.47 -20.07 29.20
CA LEU A 99 -2.27 -21.06 28.15
C LEU A 99 -3.46 -22.00 27.98
N ASP A 100 -4.18 -22.35 29.06
CA ASP A 100 -5.40 -23.16 28.96
C ASP A 100 -6.52 -22.44 28.21
N VAL A 101 -6.74 -21.16 28.53
CA VAL A 101 -7.75 -20.35 27.82
C VAL A 101 -7.36 -20.17 26.34
N PHE A 102 -6.07 -19.97 26.07
CA PHE A 102 -5.58 -19.84 24.70
C PHE A 102 -5.67 -21.16 23.92
N LEU A 103 -5.39 -22.30 24.56
CA LEU A 103 -5.58 -23.62 23.98
C LEU A 103 -7.04 -23.88 23.60
N ASP A 104 -7.99 -23.59 24.50
CA ASP A 104 -9.43 -23.73 24.21
C ASP A 104 -9.84 -22.88 22.99
N THR A 105 -9.27 -21.68 22.87
CA THR A 105 -9.50 -20.78 21.73
C THR A 105 -8.93 -21.36 20.44
N LEU A 106 -7.68 -21.84 20.44
CA LEU A 106 -7.05 -22.45 19.26
C LEU A 106 -7.75 -23.74 18.82
N VAL A 107 -8.20 -24.57 19.76
CA VAL A 107 -8.98 -25.79 19.44
C VAL A 107 -10.29 -25.42 18.76
N ALA A 108 -10.99 -24.38 19.23
CA ALA A 108 -12.20 -23.89 18.60
C ALA A 108 -11.94 -23.32 17.20
N GLU A 109 -10.87 -22.53 17.03
CA GLU A 109 -10.48 -21.95 15.74
C GLU A 109 -10.06 -23.00 14.71
N ILE A 110 -9.35 -24.05 15.13
CA ILE A 110 -9.00 -25.19 14.25
C ILE A 110 -10.26 -25.95 13.84
N ALA A 111 -11.20 -26.19 14.76
CA ALA A 111 -12.44 -26.88 14.45
C ALA A 111 -13.31 -26.10 13.45
N ASP A 112 -13.44 -24.79 13.67
CA ASP A 112 -14.15 -23.85 12.79
C ASP A 112 -13.48 -23.74 11.41
N SER A 113 -12.14 -23.66 11.38
CA SER A 113 -11.36 -23.65 10.13
C SER A 113 -11.46 -24.97 9.37
N ARG A 114 -11.52 -26.10 10.07
CA ARG A 114 -11.75 -27.43 9.49
C ARG A 114 -13.15 -27.56 8.89
N GLU A 115 -14.17 -27.03 9.57
CA GLU A 115 -15.54 -27.01 9.07
C GLU A 115 -15.63 -26.16 7.80
N ARG A 116 -15.11 -24.92 7.81
CA ARG A 116 -15.02 -24.05 6.63
C ARG A 116 -14.29 -24.71 5.45
N MET A 117 -13.22 -25.45 5.74
CA MET A 117 -12.43 -26.15 4.71
C MET A 117 -13.15 -27.37 4.12
N LEU A 118 -14.08 -28.01 4.84
CA LEU A 118 -14.92 -29.09 4.31
C LEU A 118 -15.99 -28.59 3.34
N PHE A 119 -16.45 -27.34 3.48
CA PHE A 119 -17.40 -26.69 2.57
C PHE A 119 -16.76 -26.29 1.23
N LEU A 120 -15.45 -26.04 1.22
CA LEU A 120 -14.70 -25.62 0.04
C LEU A 120 -14.07 -26.85 -0.62
N SER A 121 -14.64 -27.23 -1.76
CA SER A 121 -14.43 -28.48 -2.50
C SER A 121 -12.98 -29.03 -2.56
N SER A 122 -12.90 -30.36 -2.65
CA SER A 122 -11.78 -31.33 -2.82
C SER A 122 -10.43 -30.92 -3.48
N GLU A 123 -10.25 -29.72 -4.00
CA GLU A 123 -9.04 -29.27 -4.71
C GLU A 123 -7.98 -28.65 -3.79
N ASN A 124 -8.30 -28.33 -2.52
CA ASN A 124 -7.36 -27.71 -1.56
C ASN A 124 -6.56 -28.72 -0.70
N SER A 125 -5.95 -29.73 -1.34
CA SER A 125 -5.18 -30.77 -0.64
C SER A 125 -4.04 -30.22 0.23
N HIS A 126 -3.39 -29.14 -0.20
CA HIS A 126 -2.25 -28.54 0.51
C HIS A 126 -2.67 -27.83 1.81
N CYS A 127 -3.75 -27.04 1.79
CA CYS A 127 -4.23 -26.35 3.00
C CYS A 127 -4.76 -27.35 4.04
N GLN A 128 -5.36 -28.45 3.58
CA GLN A 128 -5.84 -29.51 4.45
C GLN A 128 -4.70 -30.30 5.11
N GLU A 129 -3.62 -30.58 4.36
CA GLU A 129 -2.41 -31.22 4.90
C GLU A 129 -1.72 -30.32 5.93
N LYS A 130 -1.67 -29.00 5.67
CA LYS A 130 -1.10 -28.02 6.61
C LYS A 130 -1.93 -27.90 7.89
N LEU A 131 -3.26 -27.79 7.78
CA LEU A 131 -4.14 -27.72 8.95
C LEU A 131 -4.05 -29.00 9.80
N LEU A 132 -3.92 -30.17 9.17
CA LEU A 132 -3.70 -31.44 9.88
C LEU A 132 -2.34 -31.48 10.58
N HIS A 133 -1.31 -30.92 9.97
CA HIS A 133 0.00 -30.76 10.60
C HIS A 133 -0.07 -29.83 11.83
N ASP A 134 -0.78 -28.71 11.71
CA ASP A 134 -0.98 -27.76 12.82
C ASP A 134 -1.81 -28.40 13.95
N GLU A 135 -2.85 -29.17 13.64
CA GLU A 135 -3.62 -29.96 14.61
C GLU A 135 -2.71 -30.97 15.36
N GLN A 136 -1.80 -31.64 14.63
CA GLN A 136 -0.85 -32.58 15.24
C GLN A 136 0.19 -31.88 16.13
N CYS A 137 0.69 -30.71 15.70
CA CYS A 137 1.60 -29.87 16.50
C CYS A 137 0.92 -29.38 17.78
N LEU A 138 -0.34 -28.95 17.69
CA LEU A 138 -1.12 -28.52 18.85
C LEU A 138 -1.28 -29.66 19.86
N MET A 139 -1.69 -30.85 19.40
CA MET A 139 -1.82 -32.04 20.25
C MET A 139 -0.51 -32.38 20.99
N GLN A 140 0.64 -32.24 20.32
CA GLN A 140 1.94 -32.48 20.95
C GLN A 140 2.25 -31.43 22.04
N SER A 141 1.95 -30.16 21.78
CA SER A 141 2.13 -29.09 22.77
C SER A 141 1.13 -29.16 23.94
N GLU A 142 -0.10 -29.63 23.70
CA GLU A 142 -1.09 -29.89 24.75
C GLU A 142 -0.59 -31.01 25.70
N GLU A 143 0.02 -32.07 25.16
CA GLU A 143 0.62 -33.13 25.98
C GLU A 143 1.73 -32.58 26.88
N GLN A 144 2.59 -31.69 26.35
CA GLN A 144 3.62 -31.02 27.14
C GLN A 144 3.03 -30.12 28.23
N LEU A 145 1.97 -29.37 27.92
CA LEU A 145 1.27 -28.55 28.91
C LEU A 145 0.62 -29.41 29.99
N CYS A 146 0.08 -30.59 29.63
CA CYS A 146 -0.46 -31.55 30.59
C CYS A 146 0.61 -32.10 31.54
N GLU A 147 1.85 -32.30 31.07
CA GLU A 147 2.95 -32.71 31.91
C GLU A 147 3.39 -31.59 32.88
N ILE A 148 3.47 -30.35 32.38
CA ILE A 148 3.71 -29.16 33.21
C ILE A 148 2.65 -29.04 34.32
N LYS A 149 1.37 -29.29 34.00
CA LYS A 149 0.29 -29.30 35.01
C LYS A 149 0.49 -30.36 36.10
N LYS A 150 1.08 -31.51 35.78
CA LYS A 150 1.40 -32.55 36.78
C LYS A 150 2.55 -32.11 37.68
N GLN A 151 3.60 -31.51 37.12
CA GLN A 151 4.74 -30.95 37.88
C GLN A 151 4.30 -29.78 38.77
N ARG A 152 3.41 -28.92 38.28
CA ARG A 152 2.76 -27.88 39.10
C ARG A 152 2.10 -28.48 40.35
N ALA A 153 1.39 -29.60 40.21
CA ALA A 153 0.75 -30.27 41.34
C ALA A 153 1.76 -30.92 42.31
N SER A 154 3.00 -31.21 41.91
CA SER A 154 4.06 -31.59 42.85
C SER A 154 4.58 -30.37 43.61
N PHE A 155 4.88 -29.26 42.94
CA PHE A 155 5.34 -28.03 43.61
C PHE A 155 4.35 -27.51 44.65
N GLN A 156 3.05 -27.54 44.33
CA GLN A 156 2.00 -27.13 45.26
C GLN A 156 1.95 -28.04 46.51
N ARG A 157 2.26 -29.33 46.36
CA ARG A 157 2.36 -30.28 47.49
C ARG A 157 3.58 -29.97 48.36
N THR A 158 4.70 -29.58 47.75
CA THR A 158 5.94 -29.20 48.45
C THR A 158 5.76 -27.90 49.24
N LEU A 159 5.14 -26.87 48.63
CA LEU A 159 4.74 -25.64 49.32
C LEU A 159 3.79 -25.89 50.49
N SER A 160 2.80 -26.79 50.31
CA SER A 160 1.87 -27.16 51.37
C SER A 160 2.56 -27.87 52.54
N THR A 161 3.66 -28.57 52.28
CA THR A 161 4.45 -29.25 53.29
C THR A 161 5.26 -28.25 54.12
N CYS A 162 5.88 -27.25 53.48
CA CYS A 162 6.54 -26.13 54.18
C CYS A 162 5.56 -25.31 55.04
N LYS A 163 4.35 -25.02 54.54
CA LYS A 163 3.30 -24.28 55.28
C LYS A 163 2.72 -25.07 56.47
N ARG A 164 2.82 -26.41 56.47
CA ARG A 164 2.36 -27.25 57.58
C ARG A 164 3.37 -27.29 58.74
N GLU A 165 4.66 -27.16 58.48
CA GLU A 165 5.69 -27.07 59.53
C GLU A 165 5.63 -25.74 60.31
N GLU A 166 5.22 -24.63 59.69
CA GLU A 166 4.96 -23.37 60.41
C GLU A 166 3.72 -23.45 61.33
N ASN A 167 2.69 -24.21 60.94
CA ASN A 167 1.44 -24.35 61.71
C ASN A 167 1.46 -25.46 62.77
N ALA A 168 2.51 -26.29 62.83
CA ALA A 168 2.68 -27.29 63.89
C ALA A 168 3.00 -26.66 65.26
N ASN A 169 3.23 -25.34 65.33
CA ASN A 169 3.43 -24.60 66.58
C ASN A 169 2.18 -23.85 67.07
N ALA A 170 1.01 -24.05 66.47
CA ALA A 170 -0.19 -23.27 66.80
C ALA A 170 -1.51 -24.03 67.04
N GLU A 171 -1.56 -25.37 67.03
CA GLU A 171 -2.76 -26.10 67.46
C GLU A 171 -2.45 -27.40 68.23
N ALA A 172 -2.39 -27.29 69.55
CA ALA A 172 -2.76 -28.35 70.48
C ALA A 172 -3.28 -27.74 71.80
N ASP A 173 -4.21 -26.80 71.71
CA ASP A 173 -5.01 -26.38 72.87
C ASP A 173 -6.26 -27.27 72.92
N GLU A 174 -6.04 -28.51 73.34
CA GLU A 174 -7.09 -29.39 73.82
C GLU A 174 -7.68 -28.73 75.07
N ILE A 175 -8.95 -28.31 74.97
CA ILE A 175 -9.73 -27.74 76.05
C ILE A 175 -9.81 -28.76 77.20
N VAL A 176 -8.88 -28.66 78.15
CA VAL A 176 -9.04 -29.21 79.50
C VAL A 176 -9.45 -28.05 80.39
N ARG A 177 -10.75 -28.03 80.72
CA ARG A 177 -11.27 -27.28 81.85
C ARG A 177 -10.80 -27.94 83.14
N GLU A 178 -9.97 -27.25 83.90
CA GLU A 178 -9.72 -27.43 85.34
C GLU A 178 -8.85 -26.23 85.77
N ASP A 179 -9.04 -25.51 86.85
CA ASP A 179 -10.13 -25.36 87.81
C ASP A 179 -9.80 -24.05 88.55
N ASP A 180 -10.80 -23.42 89.15
CA ASP A 180 -10.66 -22.20 89.95
C ASP A 180 -9.61 -22.34 91.07
N GLN A 181 -8.55 -21.51 91.04
CA GLN A 181 -7.83 -21.14 92.27
C GLN A 181 -7.15 -19.77 92.19
N SER A 182 -7.92 -18.77 92.62
CA SER A 182 -7.52 -17.56 93.35
C SER A 182 -6.04 -17.18 93.43
N LEU A 183 -5.68 -16.08 92.77
CA LEU A 183 -4.69 -15.13 93.28
C LEU A 183 -5.33 -13.74 93.41
N ASN A 184 -6.25 -13.64 94.37
CA ASN A 184 -6.57 -12.37 95.02
C ASN A 184 -5.52 -12.14 96.11
N GLU A 185 -4.33 -11.72 95.72
CA GLU A 185 -3.43 -11.01 96.63
C GLU A 185 -3.37 -9.56 96.16
N SER A 186 -4.29 -8.78 96.71
CA SER A 186 -4.12 -7.34 96.93
C SER A 186 -2.72 -7.11 97.55
N THR A 187 -1.72 -6.89 96.70
CA THR A 187 -0.47 -6.25 97.07
C THR A 187 -0.80 -4.79 97.39
N MET A 188 -1.38 -4.61 98.57
CA MET A 188 -1.57 -3.32 99.20
C MET A 188 -0.16 -2.82 99.54
N ILE A 189 0.48 -2.14 98.59
CA ILE A 189 1.77 -1.48 98.76
C ILE A 189 1.59 -0.48 99.92
N LYS A 190 1.94 -0.89 101.14
CA LYS A 190 2.04 0.00 102.29
C LYS A 190 3.27 0.88 102.09
N MET A 191 3.08 2.02 101.42
CA MET A 191 4.03 3.14 101.38
C MET A 191 4.25 3.66 102.81
N GLN A 192 5.37 3.30 103.44
CA GLN A 192 5.66 3.69 104.82
C GLN A 192 6.59 4.90 104.95
N THR A 193 7.20 5.41 103.86
CA THR A 193 8.10 6.56 103.92
C THR A 193 7.76 7.62 102.87
N ILE A 194 7.76 8.90 103.26
CA ILE A 194 7.49 10.05 102.37
C ILE A 194 8.45 10.07 101.16
N GLU A 195 9.67 9.54 101.32
CA GLU A 195 10.65 9.45 100.23
C GLU A 195 10.27 8.39 99.18
N ASP A 196 9.68 7.25 99.57
CA ASP A 196 9.21 6.22 98.64
C ASP A 196 8.04 6.76 97.78
N GLN A 197 7.17 7.57 98.40
CA GLN A 197 6.11 8.29 97.70
C GLN A 197 6.67 9.28 96.68
N ARG A 198 7.74 9.98 97.04
CA ARG A 198 8.40 10.95 96.16
C ARG A 198 9.10 10.28 94.98
N GLN A 199 9.71 9.12 95.19
CA GLN A 199 10.38 8.36 94.14
C GLN A 199 9.37 7.76 93.15
N ILE A 200 8.25 7.24 93.63
CA ILE A 200 7.15 6.74 92.77
C ILE A 200 6.54 7.88 91.97
N LEU A 201 6.27 9.05 92.58
CA LEU A 201 5.78 10.22 91.85
C LEU A 201 6.74 10.68 90.74
N ARG A 202 8.05 10.70 91.00
CA ARG A 202 9.05 11.01 89.96
C ARG A 202 9.08 9.97 88.84
N MET A 203 8.91 8.68 89.15
CA MET A 203 8.84 7.63 88.13
C MET A 203 7.57 7.76 87.29
N LEU A 204 6.42 8.07 87.91
CA LEU A 204 5.17 8.32 87.20
C LEU A 204 5.24 9.59 86.35
N GLU A 205 5.87 10.65 86.84
CA GLU A 205 6.09 11.88 86.07
C GLU A 205 7.00 11.63 84.85
N LYS A 206 8.06 10.84 85.01
CA LYS A 206 8.93 10.42 83.90
C LYS A 206 8.22 9.48 82.93
N SER A 207 7.39 8.57 83.43
CA SER A 207 6.57 7.67 82.61
C SER A 207 5.53 8.44 81.82
N LEU A 208 4.85 9.39 82.44
CA LEU A 208 3.86 10.26 81.80
C LEU A 208 4.52 11.14 80.72
N ALA A 209 5.69 11.71 80.99
CA ALA A 209 6.45 12.46 79.99
C ALA A 209 6.82 11.57 78.79
N SER A 210 7.29 10.34 79.03
CA SER A 210 7.60 9.38 77.97
C SER A 210 6.35 8.94 77.20
N GLU A 211 5.20 8.80 77.85
CA GLU A 211 3.93 8.45 77.23
C GLU A 211 3.41 9.60 76.34
N MET A 212 3.53 10.84 76.79
CA MET A 212 3.22 12.02 75.97
C MET A 212 4.14 12.14 74.74
N ASP A 213 5.43 11.84 74.87
CA ASP A 213 6.36 11.82 73.73
C ASP A 213 6.04 10.67 72.75
N LEU A 214 5.64 9.50 73.24
CA LEU A 214 5.17 8.38 72.41
C LEU A 214 3.87 8.74 71.68
N GLU A 215 2.90 9.36 72.36
CA GLU A 215 1.65 9.79 71.74
C GLU A 215 1.90 10.83 70.64
N LYS A 216 2.83 11.76 70.87
CA LYS A 216 3.29 12.70 69.85
C LYS A 216 3.90 11.97 68.65
N ASN A 217 4.83 11.04 68.87
CA ASN A 217 5.44 10.26 67.79
C ASN A 217 4.41 9.44 66.99
N VAL A 218 3.39 8.89 67.66
CA VAL A 218 2.27 8.19 67.02
C VAL A 218 1.44 9.16 66.16
N SER A 219 1.19 10.38 66.66
CA SER A 219 0.48 11.41 65.88
C SER A 219 1.27 11.88 64.65
N ASP A 220 2.59 12.06 64.79
CA ASP A 220 3.49 12.43 63.68
C ASP A 220 3.55 11.29 62.64
N SER A 221 3.62 10.03 63.10
CA SER A 221 3.60 8.84 62.23
C SER A 221 2.29 8.73 61.44
N ARG A 222 1.14 8.95 62.09
CA ARG A 222 -0.19 8.96 61.43
C ARG A 222 -0.27 10.03 60.34
N GLN A 223 0.28 11.22 60.60
CA GLN A 223 0.31 12.29 59.60
C GLN A 223 1.17 11.93 58.38
N ILE A 224 2.31 11.25 58.60
CA ILE A 224 3.16 10.74 57.53
C ILE A 224 2.41 9.68 56.71
N GLU A 225 1.71 8.76 57.37
CA GLU A 225 0.91 7.72 56.71
C GLU A 225 -0.19 8.32 55.83
N GLU A 226 -0.95 9.30 56.31
CA GLU A 226 -1.98 9.99 55.53
C GLU A 226 -1.39 10.69 54.30
N LYS A 227 -0.22 11.32 54.43
CA LYS A 227 0.48 11.96 53.32
C LYS A 227 0.99 10.94 52.30
N LEU A 228 1.44 9.76 52.75
CA LEU A 228 1.83 8.67 51.86
C LEU A 228 0.61 8.12 51.12
N LYS A 229 -0.53 7.91 51.79
CA LYS A 229 -1.79 7.50 51.14
C LYS A 229 -2.21 8.47 50.03
N GLN A 230 -2.17 9.78 50.30
CA GLN A 230 -2.48 10.79 49.27
C GLN A 230 -1.52 10.72 48.08
N ARG A 231 -0.22 10.48 48.32
CA ARG A 231 0.76 10.33 47.24
C ARG A 231 0.55 9.07 46.43
N VAL A 232 0.19 7.95 47.06
CA VAL A 232 -0.11 6.69 46.36
C VAL A 232 -1.29 6.89 45.42
N VAL A 233 -2.40 7.46 45.90
CA VAL A 233 -3.57 7.75 45.03
C VAL A 233 -3.23 8.71 43.89
N SER A 234 -2.41 9.74 44.16
CA SER A 234 -1.96 10.67 43.10
C SER A 234 -1.09 9.97 42.06
N LEU A 235 -0.20 9.08 42.47
CA LEU A 235 0.67 8.33 41.56
C LEU A 235 -0.11 7.28 40.78
N GLU A 236 -1.10 6.64 41.39
CA GLU A 236 -1.99 5.69 40.73
C GLU A 236 -2.82 6.37 39.63
N GLN A 237 -3.31 7.59 39.88
CA GLN A 237 -3.97 8.39 38.84
C GLN A 237 -3.03 8.80 37.71
N GLU A 238 -1.79 9.20 38.04
CA GLU A 238 -0.77 9.53 37.03
C GLU A 238 -0.37 8.30 36.20
N LEU A 239 -0.29 7.12 36.83
CA LEU A 239 -0.02 5.85 36.17
C LEU A 239 -1.15 5.48 35.20
N ASN A 240 -2.41 5.59 35.63
CA ASN A 240 -3.57 5.29 34.77
C ASN A 240 -3.63 6.21 33.55
N LEU A 241 -3.34 7.51 33.72
CA LEU A 241 -3.28 8.45 32.59
C LEU A 241 -2.13 8.12 31.63
N MET A 242 -0.97 7.73 32.17
CA MET A 242 0.17 7.30 31.35
C MET A 242 -0.11 6.00 30.61
N GLU A 243 -0.83 5.05 31.22
CA GLU A 243 -1.26 3.81 30.60
C GLU A 243 -2.24 4.05 29.45
N GLU A 244 -3.22 4.95 29.65
CA GLU A 244 -4.15 5.36 28.58
C GLU A 244 -3.41 6.02 27.41
N GLU A 245 -2.47 6.93 27.69
CA GLU A 245 -1.63 7.55 26.65
C GLU A 245 -0.77 6.51 25.93
N ALA A 246 -0.20 5.55 26.65
CA ALA A 246 0.58 4.46 26.06
C ALA A 246 -0.28 3.57 25.16
N SER A 247 -1.51 3.24 25.58
CA SER A 247 -2.47 2.47 24.79
C SER A 247 -2.84 3.19 23.49
N ASP A 248 -3.16 4.49 23.55
CA ASP A 248 -3.47 5.29 22.36
C ASP A 248 -2.27 5.41 21.41
N VAL A 249 -1.05 5.58 21.93
CA VAL A 249 0.17 5.58 21.12
C VAL A 249 0.41 4.22 20.46
N CYS A 250 0.17 3.13 21.18
CA CYS A 250 0.28 1.77 20.62
C CYS A 250 -0.75 1.53 19.52
N GLU A 251 -2.02 1.89 19.72
CA GLU A 251 -3.09 1.76 18.72
C GLU A 251 -2.74 2.53 17.44
N ARG A 252 -2.38 3.82 17.57
CA ARG A 252 -1.94 4.65 16.43
C ARG A 252 -0.71 4.09 15.73
N TRP A 253 0.19 3.42 16.46
CA TRP A 253 1.35 2.77 15.87
C TRP A 253 0.96 1.53 15.05
N PHE A 254 0.08 0.66 15.55
CA PHE A 254 -0.43 -0.50 14.81
C PHE A 254 -1.22 -0.07 13.57
N GLU A 255 -2.04 0.97 13.66
CA GLU A 255 -2.73 1.54 12.49
C GLU A 255 -1.75 2.02 11.42
N ALA A 256 -0.69 2.72 11.84
CA ALA A 256 0.36 3.20 10.93
C ALA A 256 1.13 2.04 10.29
N ASP A 257 1.40 0.96 11.04
CA ASP A 257 2.08 -0.23 10.54
C ASP A 257 1.23 -0.99 9.52
N ASN A 258 -0.07 -1.18 9.80
CA ASN A 258 -1.02 -1.76 8.86
C ASN A 258 -1.16 -0.93 7.56
N ALA A 259 -1.21 0.40 7.69
CA ALA A 259 -1.23 1.30 6.53
C ALA A 259 0.07 1.17 5.70
N SER A 260 1.22 1.01 6.36
CA SER A 260 2.52 0.77 5.71
C SER A 260 2.53 -0.54 4.92
N GLU A 261 2.03 -1.64 5.51
CA GLU A 261 1.93 -2.93 4.82
C GLU A 261 0.96 -2.87 3.62
N THR A 262 -0.18 -2.18 3.75
CA THR A 262 -1.10 -1.95 2.63
C THR A 262 -0.41 -1.20 1.48
N LEU A 263 0.33 -0.13 1.80
CA LEU A 263 1.10 0.63 0.81
C LEU A 263 2.22 -0.19 0.18
N MET A 264 2.88 -1.07 0.96
CA MET A 264 3.87 -2.01 0.46
C MET A 264 3.25 -2.99 -0.55
N GLY A 265 2.07 -3.54 -0.24
CA GLY A 265 1.30 -4.39 -1.15
C GLY A 265 0.98 -3.69 -2.47
N ILE A 266 0.47 -2.45 -2.40
CA ILE A 266 0.19 -1.62 -3.59
C ILE A 266 1.47 -1.37 -4.40
N SER A 267 2.58 -1.02 -3.73
CA SER A 267 3.87 -0.77 -4.37
C SER A 267 4.41 -2.00 -5.11
N LYS A 268 4.34 -3.19 -4.48
CA LYS A 268 4.71 -4.46 -5.12
C LYS A 268 3.84 -4.74 -6.35
N GLY A 269 2.52 -4.51 -6.26
CA GLY A 269 1.60 -4.66 -7.39
C GLY A 269 1.92 -3.71 -8.56
N LEU A 270 2.21 -2.44 -8.27
CA LEU A 270 2.62 -1.46 -9.28
C LEU A 270 3.95 -1.83 -9.94
N LEU A 271 4.92 -2.32 -9.16
CA LEU A 271 6.20 -2.79 -9.69
C LEU A 271 6.01 -3.97 -10.64
N GLY A 272 5.15 -4.94 -10.30
CA GLY A 272 4.82 -6.05 -11.20
C GLY A 272 4.20 -5.57 -12.51
N ARG A 273 3.25 -4.63 -12.46
CA ARG A 273 2.63 -4.03 -13.66
C ARG A 273 3.65 -3.27 -14.52
N LEU A 274 4.59 -2.57 -13.89
CA LEU A 274 5.68 -1.87 -14.59
C LEU A 274 6.61 -2.84 -15.32
N GLN A 275 6.99 -3.94 -14.66
CA GLN A 275 7.82 -4.99 -15.27
C GLN A 275 7.14 -5.63 -16.48
N ILE A 276 5.84 -5.95 -16.38
CA ILE A 276 5.05 -6.48 -17.51
C ILE A 276 5.00 -5.47 -18.66
N SER A 277 4.76 -4.19 -18.34
CA SER A 277 4.72 -3.11 -19.34
C SER A 277 6.08 -2.92 -20.03
N GLN A 278 7.18 -3.02 -19.29
CA GLN A 278 8.53 -2.97 -19.83
C GLN A 278 8.81 -4.16 -20.77
N PHE A 279 8.42 -5.37 -20.38
CA PHE A 279 8.52 -6.55 -21.24
C PHE A 279 7.72 -6.39 -22.54
N ASN A 280 6.48 -5.91 -22.44
CA ASN A 280 5.62 -5.66 -23.61
C ASN A 280 6.20 -4.60 -24.54
N LEU A 281 6.77 -3.52 -23.98
CA LEU A 281 7.42 -2.46 -24.75
C LEU A 281 8.64 -3.00 -25.51
N ILE A 282 9.46 -3.84 -24.87
CA ILE A 282 10.60 -4.50 -25.53
C ILE A 282 10.10 -5.36 -26.70
N GLY A 283 9.06 -6.17 -26.48
CA GLY A 283 8.46 -7.00 -27.54
C GLY A 283 7.87 -6.18 -28.69
N LEU A 284 7.22 -5.04 -28.40
CA LEU A 284 6.72 -4.12 -29.42
C LEU A 284 7.85 -3.46 -30.22
N SER A 285 8.90 -3.00 -29.55
CA SER A 285 10.08 -2.41 -30.19
C SER A 285 10.76 -3.39 -31.14
N GLN A 286 10.87 -4.67 -30.73
CA GLN A 286 11.40 -5.71 -31.61
C GLN A 286 10.51 -5.92 -32.84
N ARG A 287 9.18 -6.01 -32.67
CA ARG A 287 8.25 -6.13 -33.80
C ARG A 287 8.31 -4.92 -34.73
N GLU A 288 8.40 -3.70 -34.19
CA GLU A 288 8.58 -2.48 -34.98
C GLU A 288 9.87 -2.56 -35.80
N SER A 289 10.99 -2.98 -35.18
CA SER A 289 12.26 -3.12 -35.87
C SER A 289 12.20 -4.13 -37.02
N GLU A 290 11.50 -5.26 -36.83
CA GLU A 290 11.28 -6.25 -37.89
C GLU A 290 10.43 -5.69 -39.04
N LEU A 291 9.38 -4.93 -38.74
CA LEU A 291 8.55 -4.29 -39.75
C LEU A 291 9.31 -3.20 -40.50
N ARG A 292 10.13 -2.40 -39.81
CA ARG A 292 11.04 -1.43 -40.44
C ARG A 292 12.00 -2.12 -41.40
N ALA A 293 12.64 -3.20 -40.97
CA ALA A 293 13.54 -3.96 -41.83
C ALA A 293 12.81 -4.54 -43.07
N LYS A 294 11.57 -5.01 -42.91
CA LYS A 294 10.74 -5.46 -44.05
C LYS A 294 10.39 -4.31 -45.00
N LEU A 295 10.06 -3.14 -44.48
CA LEU A 295 9.73 -1.95 -45.27
C LEU A 295 10.96 -1.40 -46.01
N GLU A 296 12.12 -1.38 -45.36
CA GLU A 296 13.40 -0.97 -45.96
C GLU A 296 13.88 -1.94 -47.05
N ASN A 297 13.37 -3.18 -47.04
CA ASN A 297 13.55 -4.18 -48.11
C ASN A 297 12.44 -4.13 -49.20
N ALA A 298 11.47 -3.21 -49.12
CA ALA A 298 10.49 -2.94 -50.15
C ALA A 298 10.92 -2.06 -51.38
N PRO A 299 12.20 -1.67 -51.61
CA PRO A 299 12.62 -0.97 -52.83
C PRO A 299 12.27 -1.71 -54.13
N SER A 300 12.00 -3.02 -54.06
CA SER A 300 11.53 -3.80 -55.21
C SER A 300 10.14 -3.37 -55.70
N LEU A 301 9.23 -2.99 -54.79
CA LEU A 301 7.88 -2.52 -55.12
C LEU A 301 7.90 -1.12 -55.70
N GLU A 302 8.72 -0.21 -55.15
CA GLU A 302 8.89 1.13 -55.73
C GLU A 302 9.50 1.06 -57.14
N LYS A 303 10.46 0.14 -57.35
CA LYS A 303 11.03 -0.12 -58.67
C LYS A 303 9.99 -0.69 -59.64
N GLN A 304 9.17 -1.64 -59.21
CA GLN A 304 8.08 -2.20 -60.04
C GLN A 304 7.03 -1.15 -60.40
N LEU A 305 6.69 -0.25 -59.46
CA LEU A 305 5.75 0.84 -59.72
C LEU A 305 6.30 1.81 -60.77
N LYS A 306 7.56 2.25 -60.63
CA LYS A 306 8.23 3.12 -61.61
C LYS A 306 8.34 2.46 -63.00
N GLU A 307 8.59 1.15 -63.04
CA GLU A 307 8.65 0.40 -64.29
C GLU A 307 7.25 0.27 -64.95
N SER A 308 6.22 -0.02 -64.16
CA SER A 308 4.82 -0.03 -64.62
C SER A 308 4.37 1.35 -65.12
N GLU A 309 4.77 2.43 -64.45
CA GLU A 309 4.43 3.80 -64.83
C GLU A 309 5.08 4.18 -66.17
N CYS A 310 6.36 3.81 -66.38
CA CYS A 310 7.04 3.95 -67.68
C CYS A 310 6.33 3.17 -68.80
N GLN A 311 5.87 1.94 -68.53
CA GLN A 311 5.14 1.14 -69.51
C GLN A 311 3.81 1.80 -69.90
N LEU A 312 3.09 2.36 -68.92
CA LEU A 312 1.82 3.05 -69.15
C LEU A 312 2.01 4.32 -70.00
N LEU A 313 3.05 5.11 -69.72
CA LEU A 313 3.40 6.29 -70.52
C LEU A 313 3.71 5.92 -71.98
N ASN A 314 4.45 4.82 -72.20
CA ASN A 314 4.74 4.32 -73.55
C ASN A 314 3.47 3.83 -74.27
N MET A 315 2.58 3.11 -73.58
CA MET A 315 1.29 2.69 -74.15
C MET A 315 0.42 3.88 -74.51
N LYS A 316 0.40 4.93 -73.68
CA LYS A 316 -0.34 6.17 -73.94
C LYS A 316 0.21 6.90 -75.17
N ALA A 317 1.53 7.03 -75.28
CA ALA A 317 2.16 7.66 -76.45
C ALA A 317 1.84 6.89 -77.75
N SER A 318 1.87 5.56 -77.71
CA SER A 318 1.45 4.68 -78.81
C SER A 318 -0.03 4.89 -79.17
N ALA A 319 -0.93 4.92 -78.18
CA ALA A 319 -2.35 5.14 -78.40
C ALA A 319 -2.63 6.52 -79.02
N ASP A 320 -1.96 7.57 -78.54
CA ASP A 320 -2.05 8.93 -79.10
C ASP A 320 -1.54 8.97 -80.56
N GLU A 321 -0.47 8.22 -80.88
CA GLU A 321 0.06 8.10 -82.24
C GLU A 321 -0.92 7.38 -83.17
N TYR A 322 -1.52 6.28 -82.73
CA TYR A 322 -2.60 5.60 -83.47
C TYR A 322 -3.81 6.51 -83.68
N GLN A 323 -4.23 7.26 -82.66
CA GLN A 323 -5.34 8.21 -82.75
C GLN A 323 -5.06 9.31 -83.78
N ARG A 324 -3.84 9.85 -83.81
CA ARG A 324 -3.42 10.83 -84.83
C ARG A 324 -3.47 10.24 -86.23
N LEU A 325 -2.92 9.04 -86.41
CA LEU A 325 -2.92 8.35 -87.70
C LEU A 325 -4.35 8.11 -88.20
N TYR A 326 -5.23 7.67 -87.29
CA TYR A 326 -6.65 7.48 -87.57
C TYR A 326 -7.33 8.78 -88.03
N ASN A 327 -7.13 9.89 -87.29
CA ASN A 327 -7.70 11.19 -87.65
C ASN A 327 -7.21 11.70 -89.02
N VAL A 328 -5.93 11.50 -89.35
CA VAL A 328 -5.38 11.81 -90.67
C VAL A 328 -6.06 10.98 -91.75
N LYS A 329 -6.24 9.67 -91.52
CA LYS A 329 -6.94 8.79 -92.46
C LYS A 329 -8.40 9.16 -92.66
N CYS A 330 -9.13 9.53 -91.60
CA CYS A 330 -10.50 10.05 -91.73
C CYS A 330 -10.55 11.33 -92.55
N SER A 331 -9.59 12.24 -92.38
CA SER A 331 -9.52 13.48 -93.17
C SER A 331 -9.26 13.19 -94.65
N GLU A 332 -8.40 12.22 -94.96
CA GLU A 332 -8.14 11.74 -96.32
C GLU A 332 -9.39 11.08 -96.95
N ILE A 333 -10.13 10.30 -96.17
CA ILE A 333 -11.40 9.70 -96.60
C ILE A 333 -12.42 10.79 -96.94
N ILE A 334 -12.62 11.79 -96.08
CA ILE A 334 -13.55 12.90 -96.32
C ILE A 334 -13.16 13.67 -97.60
N TYR A 335 -11.86 13.90 -97.82
CA TYR A 335 -11.40 14.53 -99.06
C TYR A 335 -11.73 13.68 -100.29
N MET A 336 -11.51 12.37 -100.24
CA MET A 336 -11.84 11.47 -101.34
C MET A 336 -13.34 11.35 -101.58
N GLU A 337 -14.17 11.33 -100.53
CA GLU A 337 -15.63 11.35 -100.64
C GLU A 337 -16.12 12.61 -101.36
N ASN A 338 -15.64 13.80 -100.96
CA ASN A 338 -15.98 15.04 -101.64
C ASN A 338 -15.55 15.05 -103.12
N LEU A 339 -14.38 14.48 -103.43
CA LEU A 339 -13.90 14.36 -104.81
C LEU A 339 -14.79 13.40 -105.63
N ILE A 340 -15.25 12.30 -105.02
CA ILE A 340 -16.18 11.36 -105.66
C ILE A 340 -17.50 12.07 -105.97
N ASP A 341 -18.04 12.86 -105.04
CA ASP A 341 -19.28 13.61 -105.24
C ASP A 341 -19.14 14.64 -106.37
N GLU A 342 -18.03 15.39 -106.43
CA GLU A 342 -17.73 16.31 -107.52
C GLU A 342 -17.62 15.59 -108.88
N LEU A 343 -16.94 14.44 -108.93
CA LEU A 343 -16.84 13.63 -110.13
C LEU A 343 -18.20 13.07 -110.57
N LYS A 344 -19.05 12.68 -109.61
CA LYS A 344 -20.40 12.17 -109.86
C LYS A 344 -21.30 13.26 -110.42
N GLU A 345 -21.25 14.47 -109.87
CA GLU A 345 -21.97 15.63 -110.41
C GLU A 345 -21.52 15.95 -111.85
N ASN A 346 -20.20 15.98 -112.08
CA ASN A 346 -19.64 16.19 -113.41
C ASN A 346 -20.07 15.09 -114.40
N ALA A 347 -20.13 13.82 -113.96
CA ALA A 347 -20.61 12.72 -114.77
C ALA A 347 -22.09 12.87 -115.13
N SER A 348 -22.97 13.23 -114.18
CA SER A 348 -24.38 13.50 -114.46
C SER A 348 -24.58 14.70 -115.40
N ASN A 349 -23.76 15.75 -115.28
CA ASN A 349 -23.77 16.88 -116.20
C ASN A 349 -23.31 16.47 -117.61
N ALA A 350 -22.27 15.65 -117.73
CA ALA A 350 -21.83 15.11 -119.01
C ALA A 350 -22.87 14.17 -119.63
N GLU A 351 -23.52 13.33 -118.82
CA GLU A 351 -24.59 12.43 -119.23
C GLU A 351 -25.80 13.21 -119.73
N SER A 352 -26.24 14.25 -119.03
CA SER A 352 -27.35 15.11 -119.50
C SER A 352 -27.01 15.82 -120.82
N ARG A 353 -25.75 16.27 -121.01
CA ARG A 353 -25.27 16.79 -122.30
C ARG A 353 -25.26 15.73 -123.40
N ALA A 354 -24.81 14.51 -123.09
CA ALA A 354 -24.81 13.39 -124.03
C ALA A 354 -26.24 13.01 -124.44
N ASN A 355 -27.16 12.90 -123.47
CA ASN A 355 -28.59 12.66 -123.72
C ASN A 355 -29.22 13.78 -124.55
N THR A 356 -28.83 15.03 -124.33
CA THR A 356 -29.28 16.17 -125.15
C THR A 356 -28.78 16.05 -126.59
N ALA A 357 -27.49 15.75 -126.77
CA ALA A 357 -26.90 15.55 -128.10
C ALA A 357 -27.47 14.30 -128.81
N GLU A 358 -27.79 13.24 -128.06
CA GLU A 358 -28.44 12.04 -128.58
C GLU A 358 -29.89 12.33 -128.98
N ALA A 359 -30.64 13.11 -128.20
CA ALA A 359 -31.96 13.59 -128.56
C ALA A 359 -31.93 14.47 -129.82
N GLU A 360 -30.93 15.36 -129.95
CA GLU A 360 -30.69 16.15 -131.16
C GLU A 360 -30.34 15.26 -132.36
N CYS A 361 -29.49 14.24 -132.19
CA CYS A 361 -29.19 13.25 -133.23
C CYS A 361 -30.43 12.43 -133.61
N LYS A 362 -31.28 12.10 -132.64
CA LYS A 362 -32.54 11.41 -132.87
C LYS A 362 -33.52 12.30 -133.64
N LEU A 363 -33.65 13.58 -133.30
CA LEU A 363 -34.42 14.56 -134.08
C LEU A 363 -33.88 14.76 -135.50
N LEU A 364 -32.55 14.80 -135.67
CA LEU A 364 -31.91 14.86 -136.99
C LEU A 364 -32.17 13.60 -137.81
N LYS A 365 -32.12 12.41 -137.18
CA LYS A 365 -32.45 11.13 -137.80
C LYS A 365 -33.95 11.05 -138.13
N GLU A 366 -34.82 11.51 -137.24
CA GLU A 366 -36.27 11.61 -137.43
C GLU A 366 -36.61 12.54 -138.59
N SER A 367 -36.01 13.74 -138.68
CA SER A 367 -36.18 14.68 -139.80
C SER A 367 -35.65 14.13 -141.14
N ASN A 368 -34.56 13.36 -141.12
CA ASN A 368 -34.06 12.65 -142.32
C ASN A 368 -34.99 11.50 -142.73
N THR A 369 -35.60 10.79 -141.77
CA THR A 369 -36.63 9.79 -142.05
C THR A 369 -37.97 10.42 -142.45
N GLU A 370 -38.30 11.62 -141.99
CA GLU A 370 -39.51 12.38 -142.35
C GLU A 370 -39.46 12.83 -143.82
N LEU A 371 -38.31 13.32 -144.31
CA LEU A 371 -38.06 13.56 -145.74
C LEU A 371 -38.03 12.28 -146.59
N SER A 372 -37.67 11.13 -146.01
CA SER A 372 -37.71 9.83 -146.69
C SER A 372 -39.12 9.19 -146.67
N ASN A 373 -39.95 9.52 -145.69
CA ASN A 373 -41.28 8.96 -145.46
C ASN A 373 -42.40 9.84 -146.05
N GLU A 374 -42.13 11.10 -146.42
CA GLU A 374 -42.96 11.87 -147.36
C GLU A 374 -42.93 11.28 -148.80
N LEU A 375 -42.01 10.35 -149.10
CA LEU A 375 -41.93 9.64 -150.39
C LEU A 375 -42.67 8.28 -150.41
N THR A 376 -43.21 7.83 -149.28
CA THR A 376 -43.92 6.54 -149.13
C THR A 376 -45.18 6.72 -148.27
N HIS A 377 -46.12 7.52 -148.79
CA HIS A 377 -47.45 7.74 -148.24
C HIS A 377 -48.16 6.48 -147.72
N LEU A 378 -48.84 6.65 -146.58
CA LEU A 378 -49.98 5.87 -146.05
C LEU A 378 -49.70 4.40 -145.66
N LYS A 379 -49.78 4.09 -144.34
CA LYS A 379 -50.63 3.02 -143.73
C LYS A 379 -50.05 2.39 -142.42
N ASP A 380 -50.91 2.36 -141.39
CA ASP A 380 -50.99 1.47 -140.22
C ASP A 380 -49.92 1.44 -139.08
N ALA A 381 -50.33 2.03 -137.94
CA ALA A 381 -50.46 1.48 -136.57
C ALA A 381 -49.50 0.40 -136.00
N GLY A 382 -49.05 0.63 -134.75
CA GLY A 382 -48.94 -0.43 -133.72
C GLY A 382 -47.69 -0.38 -132.81
N VAL A 383 -47.89 -0.16 -131.51
CA VAL A 383 -46.88 -0.13 -130.43
C VAL A 383 -46.92 -1.43 -129.60
N THR A 384 -45.79 -1.82 -129.00
CA THR A 384 -45.55 -2.38 -127.61
C THR A 384 -44.72 -3.67 -127.56
N SER A 385 -43.67 -3.71 -126.71
CA SER A 385 -43.27 -4.88 -125.86
C SER A 385 -42.04 -4.70 -124.92
N GLU A 386 -41.47 -3.51 -124.66
CA GLU A 386 -40.23 -3.40 -123.83
C GLU A 386 -40.34 -2.62 -122.49
N THR A 387 -41.52 -2.14 -122.09
CA THR A 387 -41.68 -1.29 -120.90
C THR A 387 -41.97 -2.03 -119.59
N VAL A 388 -42.28 -3.32 -119.63
CA VAL A 388 -42.68 -4.10 -118.44
C VAL A 388 -41.46 -4.68 -117.70
N GLU A 389 -40.44 -5.16 -118.41
CA GLU A 389 -39.26 -5.78 -117.79
C GLU A 389 -38.33 -4.79 -117.06
N SER A 390 -38.32 -3.51 -117.45
CA SER A 390 -37.52 -2.47 -116.79
C SER A 390 -38.11 -2.06 -115.42
N LEU A 391 -39.44 -2.00 -115.32
CA LEU A 391 -40.15 -1.64 -114.10
C LEU A 391 -40.10 -2.78 -113.06
N GLU A 392 -40.11 -4.03 -113.51
CA GLU A 392 -40.01 -5.20 -112.63
C GLU A 392 -38.60 -5.35 -112.01
N ARG A 393 -37.55 -4.87 -112.70
CA ARG A 393 -36.17 -4.88 -112.20
C ARG A 393 -35.91 -3.77 -111.18
N GLN A 394 -36.48 -2.58 -111.37
CA GLN A 394 -36.40 -1.48 -110.40
C GLN A 394 -37.17 -1.75 -109.12
N LEU A 395 -38.32 -2.43 -109.21
CA LEU A 395 -39.10 -2.81 -108.04
C LEU A 395 -38.32 -3.77 -107.12
N LYS A 396 -37.66 -4.79 -107.68
CA LYS A 396 -36.87 -5.76 -106.91
C LYS A 396 -35.62 -5.16 -106.25
N GLU A 397 -34.96 -4.20 -106.89
CA GLU A 397 -33.81 -3.49 -106.32
C GLU A 397 -34.24 -2.56 -105.16
N SER A 398 -35.38 -1.87 -105.32
CA SER A 398 -35.96 -1.03 -104.26
C SER A 398 -36.35 -1.85 -103.03
N ASP A 399 -36.91 -3.05 -103.21
CA ASP A 399 -37.29 -3.94 -102.10
C ASP A 399 -36.06 -4.46 -101.34
N LEU A 400 -34.95 -4.74 -102.04
CA LEU A 400 -33.68 -5.14 -101.44
C LEU A 400 -33.05 -4.01 -100.59
N GLN A 401 -33.09 -2.77 -101.07
CA GLN A 401 -32.58 -1.61 -100.33
C GLN A 401 -33.44 -1.30 -99.09
N LEU A 402 -34.76 -1.46 -99.20
CA LEU A 402 -35.67 -1.31 -98.07
C LEU A 402 -35.40 -2.35 -96.97
N LEU A 403 -35.19 -3.61 -97.34
CA LEU A 403 -34.84 -4.70 -96.40
C LEU A 403 -33.51 -4.45 -95.69
N HIS A 404 -32.49 -3.95 -96.40
CA HIS A 404 -31.20 -3.60 -95.80
C HIS A 404 -31.31 -2.40 -94.84
N ALA A 405 -32.11 -1.39 -95.18
CA ALA A 405 -32.37 -0.25 -94.30
C ALA A 405 -33.14 -0.66 -93.04
N LEU A 406 -34.12 -1.57 -93.16
CA LEU A 406 -34.86 -2.14 -92.03
C LEU A 406 -33.95 -2.92 -91.08
N ALA A 407 -33.10 -3.79 -91.63
CA ALA A 407 -32.14 -4.54 -90.83
C ALA A 407 -31.13 -3.63 -90.11
N SER A 408 -30.68 -2.55 -90.77
CA SER A 408 -29.79 -1.54 -90.17
C SER A 408 -30.49 -0.74 -89.06
N ALA A 409 -31.76 -0.38 -89.27
CA ALA A 409 -32.59 0.31 -88.27
C ALA A 409 -32.81 -0.57 -87.03
N GLU A 410 -33.18 -1.85 -87.20
CA GLU A 410 -33.32 -2.81 -86.09
C GLU A 410 -32.00 -3.01 -85.32
N ALA A 411 -30.88 -3.18 -86.02
CA ALA A 411 -29.56 -3.28 -85.38
C ALA A 411 -29.19 -2.01 -84.58
N SER A 412 -29.56 -0.83 -85.07
CA SER A 412 -29.34 0.43 -84.36
C SER A 412 -30.26 0.58 -83.13
N GLN A 413 -31.49 0.10 -83.21
CA GLN A 413 -32.47 0.12 -82.12
C GLN A 413 -32.06 -0.83 -80.99
N GLU A 414 -31.57 -2.03 -81.32
CA GLU A 414 -31.04 -2.98 -80.35
C GLU A 414 -29.79 -2.41 -79.65
N LYS A 415 -28.87 -1.78 -80.40
CA LYS A 415 -27.71 -1.08 -79.83
C LYS A 415 -28.12 0.04 -78.86
N GLN A 416 -29.16 0.80 -79.20
CA GLN A 416 -29.69 1.84 -78.32
C GLN A 416 -30.29 1.25 -77.04
N GLY A 417 -31.03 0.13 -77.14
CA GLY A 417 -31.55 -0.59 -75.98
C GLY A 417 -30.44 -1.10 -75.03
N MET A 418 -29.37 -1.65 -75.59
CA MET A 418 -28.20 -2.11 -74.82
C MET A 418 -27.49 -0.94 -74.10
N LEU A 419 -27.36 0.21 -74.75
CA LEU A 419 -26.79 1.41 -74.14
C LEU A 419 -27.66 1.92 -72.98
N TYR A 420 -28.99 1.94 -73.13
CA TYR A 420 -29.89 2.33 -72.04
C TYR A 420 -29.83 1.37 -70.85
N SER A 421 -29.73 0.05 -71.09
CA SER A 421 -29.52 -0.92 -70.00
C SER A 421 -28.22 -0.64 -69.25
N THR A 422 -27.12 -0.44 -69.98
CA THR A 422 -25.81 -0.11 -69.40
C THR A 422 -25.86 1.19 -68.58
N ILE A 423 -26.54 2.23 -69.07
CA ILE A 423 -26.69 3.50 -68.35
C ILE A 423 -27.44 3.29 -67.04
N ASN A 424 -28.54 2.53 -67.08
CA ASN A 424 -29.34 2.26 -65.88
C ASN A 424 -28.55 1.47 -64.82
N ASP A 425 -27.74 0.49 -65.25
CA ASP A 425 -26.85 -0.27 -64.35
C ASP A 425 -25.78 0.64 -63.71
N MET A 426 -25.17 1.54 -64.49
CA MET A 426 -24.22 2.53 -63.97
C MET A 426 -24.87 3.51 -62.98
N GLU A 427 -26.12 3.89 -63.21
CA GLU A 427 -26.87 4.79 -62.33
C GLU A 427 -27.18 4.14 -60.97
N HIS A 428 -27.50 2.84 -60.95
CA HIS A 428 -27.62 2.06 -59.72
C HIS A 428 -26.30 1.99 -58.95
N VAL A 429 -25.16 1.78 -59.64
CA VAL A 429 -23.83 1.76 -59.00
C VAL A 429 -23.49 3.13 -58.41
N ILE A 430 -23.76 4.22 -59.13
CA ILE A 430 -23.54 5.58 -58.61
C ILE A 430 -24.37 5.82 -57.35
N LYS A 431 -25.63 5.38 -57.34
CA LYS A 431 -26.52 5.52 -56.18
C LYS A 431 -26.02 4.73 -54.97
N ASP A 432 -25.59 3.48 -55.18
CA ASP A 432 -25.01 2.65 -54.13
C ASP A 432 -23.72 3.27 -53.57
N LEU A 433 -22.79 3.67 -54.45
CA LEU A 433 -21.55 4.34 -54.07
C LEU A 433 -21.83 5.63 -53.29
N LYS A 434 -22.80 6.44 -53.71
CA LYS A 434 -23.16 7.67 -53.00
C LYS A 434 -23.67 7.39 -51.58
N SER A 435 -24.49 6.35 -51.41
CA SER A 435 -24.96 5.96 -50.08
C SER A 435 -23.83 5.46 -49.17
N LYS A 436 -22.88 4.71 -49.73
CA LYS A 436 -21.69 4.24 -49.02
C LYS A 436 -20.77 5.39 -48.63
N VAL A 437 -20.57 6.37 -49.53
CA VAL A 437 -19.80 7.58 -49.24
C VAL A 437 -20.42 8.36 -48.09
N SER A 438 -21.73 8.64 -48.11
CA SER A 438 -22.39 9.34 -47.01
C SER A 438 -22.30 8.58 -45.68
N LYS A 439 -22.37 7.24 -45.72
CA LYS A 439 -22.19 6.42 -44.51
C LYS A 439 -20.75 6.50 -43.99
N SER A 440 -19.75 6.38 -44.85
CA SER A 440 -18.35 6.49 -44.43
C SER A 440 -17.99 7.88 -43.93
N GLU A 441 -18.57 8.93 -44.50
CA GLU A 441 -18.37 10.32 -44.09
C GLU A 441 -18.92 10.53 -42.66
N SER A 442 -20.15 10.12 -42.40
CA SER A 442 -20.71 10.18 -41.02
C SER A 442 -19.93 9.35 -39.99
N GLN A 443 -19.30 8.24 -40.43
CA GLN A 443 -18.41 7.45 -39.56
C GLN A 443 -17.08 8.16 -39.31
N ALA A 444 -16.54 8.85 -40.32
CA ALA A 444 -15.34 9.66 -40.17
C ALA A 444 -15.58 10.84 -39.21
N ASP A 445 -16.71 11.56 -39.36
CA ASP A 445 -17.10 12.66 -38.47
C ASP A 445 -17.24 12.18 -37.02
N SER A 446 -17.91 11.03 -36.80
CA SER A 446 -18.05 10.45 -35.46
C SER A 446 -16.71 9.99 -34.87
N ALA A 447 -15.77 9.53 -35.69
CA ALA A 447 -14.43 9.18 -35.24
C ALA A 447 -13.59 10.42 -34.89
N GLU A 448 -13.74 11.49 -35.66
CA GLU A 448 -13.09 12.79 -35.39
C GLU A 448 -13.56 13.38 -34.05
N GLU A 449 -14.87 13.36 -33.78
CA GLU A 449 -15.42 13.82 -32.50
C GLU A 449 -14.87 13.00 -31.32
N LYS A 450 -14.76 11.67 -31.45
CA LYS A 450 -14.13 10.82 -30.43
C LYS A 450 -12.65 11.16 -30.22
N CYS A 451 -11.92 11.44 -31.30
CA CYS A 451 -10.51 11.85 -31.21
C CYS A 451 -10.36 13.19 -30.49
N ILE A 452 -11.27 14.15 -30.73
CA ILE A 452 -11.29 15.44 -30.02
C ILE A 452 -11.51 15.20 -28.52
N MET A 453 -12.57 14.47 -28.15
CA MET A 453 -12.88 14.17 -26.74
C MET A 453 -11.71 13.45 -26.02
N LEU A 454 -11.08 12.48 -26.68
CA LEU A 454 -9.91 11.79 -26.14
C LEU A 454 -8.71 12.74 -26.00
N SER A 455 -8.52 13.67 -26.94
CA SER A 455 -7.45 14.66 -26.86
C SER A 455 -7.67 15.65 -25.71
N GLU A 456 -8.90 16.09 -25.47
CA GLU A 456 -9.25 16.95 -24.35
C GLU A 456 -9.02 16.26 -23.01
N SER A 457 -9.55 15.04 -22.84
CA SER A 457 -9.33 14.26 -21.62
C SER A 457 -7.85 13.93 -21.38
N ASN A 458 -7.08 13.67 -22.44
CA ASN A 458 -5.63 13.46 -22.32
C ASN A 458 -4.88 14.74 -21.92
N ALA A 459 -5.35 15.92 -22.34
CA ALA A 459 -4.79 17.19 -21.91
C ALA A 459 -5.06 17.43 -20.41
N GLU A 460 -6.29 17.20 -19.94
CA GLU A 460 -6.68 17.29 -18.53
C GLU A 460 -5.83 16.35 -17.65
N LEU A 461 -5.71 15.08 -18.06
CA LEU A 461 -4.90 14.10 -17.33
C LEU A 461 -3.43 14.53 -17.26
N ASN A 462 -2.90 15.10 -18.35
CA ASN A 462 -1.52 15.59 -18.38
C ASN A 462 -1.32 16.79 -17.44
N GLU A 463 -2.31 17.68 -17.29
CA GLU A 463 -2.29 18.75 -16.29
C GLU A 463 -2.28 18.20 -14.86
N GLU A 464 -3.11 17.20 -14.56
CA GLU A 464 -3.15 16.55 -13.25
C GLU A 464 -1.83 15.85 -12.90
N VAL A 465 -1.24 15.14 -13.86
CA VAL A 465 0.09 14.51 -13.70
C VAL A 465 1.16 15.55 -13.42
N ASN A 466 1.13 16.71 -14.11
CA ASN A 466 2.08 17.78 -13.85
C ASN A 466 1.89 18.39 -12.46
N PHE A 467 0.65 18.61 -12.02
CA PHE A 467 0.34 19.09 -10.68
C PHE A 467 0.86 18.13 -9.59
N LEU A 468 0.60 16.83 -9.73
CA LEU A 468 1.09 15.80 -8.81
C LEU A 468 2.61 15.75 -8.78
N ARG A 469 3.28 15.90 -9.94
CA ARG A 469 4.74 15.96 -10.02
C ARG A 469 5.31 17.15 -9.27
N SER A 470 4.74 18.35 -9.43
CA SER A 470 5.16 19.54 -8.70
C SER A 470 4.96 19.38 -7.18
N ARG A 471 3.88 18.73 -6.74
CA ARG A 471 3.66 18.45 -5.31
C ARG A 471 4.66 17.43 -4.76
N LEU A 472 4.98 16.40 -5.53
CA LEU A 472 6.00 15.41 -5.18
C LEU A 472 7.37 16.07 -5.01
N GLU A 473 7.76 16.96 -5.93
CA GLU A 473 9.03 17.69 -5.87
C GLU A 473 9.11 18.58 -4.61
N CYS A 474 8.00 19.21 -4.21
CA CYS A 474 7.94 19.98 -2.96
C CYS A 474 8.12 19.08 -1.72
N LEU A 475 7.45 17.92 -1.70
CA LEU A 475 7.56 16.96 -0.60
C LEU A 475 8.96 16.36 -0.52
N GLU A 476 9.56 16.03 -1.65
CA GLU A 476 10.94 15.54 -1.74
C GLU A 476 11.94 16.58 -1.19
N GLY A 477 11.75 17.86 -1.52
CA GLY A 477 12.54 18.96 -0.95
C GLY A 477 12.39 19.09 0.57
N SER A 478 11.16 18.98 1.09
CA SER A 478 10.89 19.00 2.53
C SER A 478 11.50 17.79 3.25
N LEU A 479 11.44 16.60 2.65
CA LEU A 479 12.04 15.39 3.18
C LEU A 479 13.56 15.55 3.31
N HIS A 480 14.23 16.03 2.25
CA HIS A 480 15.67 16.31 2.30
C HIS A 480 16.03 17.34 3.38
N GLN A 481 15.19 18.35 3.59
CA GLN A 481 15.40 19.33 4.65
C GLN A 481 15.32 18.69 6.05
N VAL A 482 14.33 17.82 6.29
CA VAL A 482 14.16 17.10 7.55
C VAL A 482 15.31 16.11 7.78
N GLU A 483 15.73 15.38 6.74
CA GLU A 483 16.89 14.47 6.78
C GLU A 483 18.15 15.23 7.20
N ASN A 484 18.43 16.37 6.56
CA ASN A 484 19.58 17.21 6.88
C ASN A 484 19.51 17.76 8.31
N ALA A 485 18.33 18.16 8.77
CA ALA A 485 18.12 18.60 10.16
C ALA A 485 18.39 17.46 11.14
N LYS A 486 17.83 16.26 10.92
CA LYS A 486 18.07 15.06 11.74
C LYS A 486 19.56 14.72 11.84
N VAL A 487 20.27 14.74 10.71
CA VAL A 487 21.72 14.49 10.68
C VAL A 487 22.49 15.54 11.49
N ALA A 488 22.09 16.82 11.41
CA ALA A 488 22.68 17.88 12.22
C ALA A 488 22.44 17.66 13.73
N THR A 489 21.22 17.30 14.13
CA THR A 489 20.87 17.00 15.52
C THR A 489 21.64 15.78 16.04
N ALA A 490 21.74 14.71 15.25
CA ALA A 490 22.51 13.52 15.61
C ALA A 490 24.00 13.84 15.83
N LYS A 491 24.58 14.71 14.99
CA LYS A 491 25.96 15.19 15.17
C LYS A 491 26.12 15.98 16.47
N ASP A 492 25.14 16.79 16.85
CA ASP A 492 25.18 17.54 18.10
C ASP A 492 25.09 16.63 19.32
N ILE A 493 24.13 15.69 19.33
CA ILE A 493 23.99 14.67 20.38
C ILE A 493 25.30 13.88 20.53
N SER A 494 25.94 13.49 19.42
CA SER A 494 27.24 12.81 19.47
C SER A 494 28.34 13.63 20.16
N LYS A 495 28.35 14.97 19.96
CA LYS A 495 29.26 15.86 20.67
C LYS A 495 28.93 15.92 22.16
N GLN A 496 27.64 16.04 22.52
CA GLN A 496 27.20 16.06 23.91
C GLN A 496 27.54 14.76 24.65
N ILE A 497 27.34 13.60 24.03
CA ILE A 497 27.71 12.29 24.58
C ILE A 497 29.21 12.21 24.87
N LYS A 498 30.07 12.74 23.97
CA LYS A 498 31.53 12.78 24.22
C LYS A 498 31.88 13.64 25.43
N ILE A 499 31.24 14.80 25.59
CA ILE A 499 31.44 15.67 26.75
C ILE A 499 30.98 14.97 28.03
N PHE A 500 29.79 14.39 28.02
CA PHE A 500 29.23 13.67 29.16
C PHE A 500 30.11 12.49 29.57
N LYS A 501 30.61 11.71 28.59
CA LYS A 501 31.57 10.62 28.83
C LYS A 501 32.80 11.11 29.57
N THR A 502 33.41 12.23 29.14
CA THR A 502 34.57 12.82 29.82
C THR A 502 34.23 13.22 31.26
N LEU A 503 33.10 13.89 31.49
CA LEU A 503 32.65 14.28 32.82
C LEU A 503 32.42 13.07 33.74
N VAL A 504 31.78 12.01 33.24
CA VAL A 504 31.55 10.77 34.00
C VAL A 504 32.87 10.11 34.37
N THR A 505 33.83 10.04 33.44
CA THR A 505 35.16 9.50 33.76
C THR A 505 35.89 10.33 34.81
N GLN A 506 35.79 11.66 34.76
CA GLN A 506 36.37 12.55 35.78
C GLN A 506 35.70 12.36 37.15
N LEU A 507 34.37 12.22 37.17
CA LEU A 507 33.60 11.96 38.39
C LEU A 507 33.99 10.61 39.02
N ALA A 508 34.21 9.57 38.21
CA ALA A 508 34.65 8.27 38.70
C ALA A 508 36.04 8.35 39.38
N VAL A 509 36.98 9.09 38.79
CA VAL A 509 38.31 9.33 39.38
C VAL A 509 38.21 10.08 40.71
N GLU A 510 37.36 11.11 40.80
CA GLU A 510 37.14 11.85 42.06
C GLU A 510 36.48 10.99 43.14
N ARG A 511 35.50 10.13 42.78
CA ARG A 511 34.90 9.18 43.73
C ARG A 511 35.95 8.21 44.27
N GLU A 512 36.84 7.68 43.44
CA GLU A 512 37.92 6.81 43.88
C GLU A 512 38.90 7.54 44.81
N ARG A 513 39.25 8.79 44.48
CA ARG A 513 40.10 9.64 45.33
C ARG A 513 39.47 9.86 46.71
N LEU A 514 38.19 10.23 46.76
CA LEU A 514 37.46 10.44 48.01
C LEU A 514 37.35 9.14 48.83
N TYR A 515 37.06 8.01 48.18
CA TYR A 515 37.00 6.72 48.86
C TYR A 515 38.34 6.35 49.53
N LYS A 516 39.46 6.57 48.84
CA LYS A 516 40.81 6.38 49.41
C LYS A 516 41.04 7.29 50.63
N GLN A 517 40.64 8.56 50.56
CA GLN A 517 40.74 9.50 51.69
C GLN A 517 39.88 9.04 52.89
N LEU A 518 38.66 8.57 52.63
CA LEU A 518 37.74 8.11 53.68
C LEU A 518 38.29 6.85 54.37
N SER A 519 38.84 5.90 53.59
CA SER A 519 39.48 4.70 54.11
C SER A 519 40.70 5.01 54.98
N PHE A 520 41.55 5.95 54.54
CA PHE A 520 42.68 6.42 55.35
C PHE A 520 42.21 7.01 56.69
N LEU A 521 41.24 7.92 56.66
CA LEU A 521 40.69 8.56 57.86
C LEU A 521 40.00 7.55 58.79
N ALA A 522 39.29 6.55 58.24
CA ALA A 522 38.69 5.48 59.01
C ALA A 522 39.74 4.61 59.73
N SER A 523 40.86 4.31 59.06
CA SER A 523 41.98 3.59 59.68
C SER A 523 42.65 4.39 60.80
N GLU A 524 42.81 5.70 60.61
CA GLU A 524 43.35 6.62 61.62
C GLU A 524 42.42 6.69 62.84
N ASN A 525 41.11 6.86 62.62
CA ASN A 525 40.10 6.83 63.67
C ASN A 525 40.12 5.51 64.46
N LYS A 526 40.28 4.36 63.79
CA LYS A 526 40.41 3.06 64.46
C LYS A 526 41.62 3.02 65.39
N ILE A 527 42.77 3.56 64.96
CA ILE A 527 43.98 3.66 65.78
C ILE A 527 43.75 4.57 67.00
N LEU A 528 43.11 5.73 66.81
CA LEU A 528 42.81 6.66 67.90
C LEU A 528 41.85 6.05 68.93
N VAL A 529 40.81 5.34 68.49
CA VAL A 529 39.88 4.62 69.37
C VAL A 529 40.60 3.54 70.17
N LEU A 530 41.53 2.79 69.56
CA LEU A 530 42.34 1.81 70.28
C LEU A 530 43.22 2.48 71.35
N LYS A 531 43.85 3.62 71.04
CA LYS A 531 44.62 4.41 72.02
C LYS A 531 43.77 4.91 73.19
N LEU A 532 42.54 5.35 72.94
CA LEU A 532 41.59 5.76 73.98
C LEU A 532 41.15 4.58 74.87
N LYS A 533 40.84 3.43 74.27
CA LYS A 533 40.50 2.21 75.03
C LYS A 533 41.67 1.71 75.88
N GLN A 534 42.91 1.93 75.43
CA GLN A 534 44.12 1.55 76.16
C GLN A 534 44.41 2.49 77.34
N THR A 535 43.99 3.75 77.26
CA THR A 535 44.08 4.73 78.35
C THR A 535 42.95 4.59 79.39
N CYS A 536 41.85 3.90 79.06
CA CYS A 536 40.77 3.55 80.01
C CYS A 536 40.96 2.20 80.75
N LYS A 537 42.10 1.52 80.58
CA LYS A 537 42.38 0.20 81.19
C LYS A 537 43.29 0.23 82.43
N ASP A 538 43.46 1.39 83.08
CA ASP A 538 44.00 1.47 84.44
C ASP A 538 42.86 1.64 85.46
N PRO A 539 42.72 0.75 86.46
CA PRO A 539 41.78 0.94 87.55
C PRO A 539 42.46 1.61 88.76
N SER A 540 41.69 2.50 89.39
CA SER A 540 41.81 2.97 90.80
C SER A 540 42.64 4.24 91.04
N GLN A 541 41.97 5.36 91.32
CA GLN A 541 41.57 5.76 92.70
C GLN A 541 41.51 7.29 92.85
N GLU A 542 40.32 7.76 93.29
CA GLU A 542 40.00 9.01 94.02
C GLU A 542 40.65 10.35 93.62
N VAL A 543 39.82 11.34 93.29
CA VAL A 543 39.36 12.42 94.20
C VAL A 543 38.52 13.45 93.39
N CYS A 544 37.29 13.70 93.86
CA CYS A 544 36.33 14.74 93.41
C CYS A 544 36.74 16.15 93.97
N PRO A 545 36.12 17.33 93.69
CA PRO A 545 34.87 17.60 92.94
C PRO A 545 34.80 18.94 92.11
N THR A 546 33.64 19.14 91.45
CA THR A 546 32.92 20.43 91.14
C THR A 546 33.61 21.45 90.19
N SER A 547 32.98 22.11 89.22
CA SER A 547 31.58 22.27 88.78
C SER A 547 31.57 23.25 87.58
N VAL A 548 30.41 23.37 86.91
CA VAL A 548 29.86 24.56 86.20
C VAL A 548 29.85 24.53 84.66
N THR A 549 28.62 24.33 84.14
CA THR A 549 27.96 24.81 82.88
C THR A 549 28.78 24.90 81.59
N GLY A 550 28.34 24.46 80.42
CA GLY A 550 26.99 24.24 79.90
C GLY A 550 27.02 24.57 78.39
N HIS A 551 25.96 24.16 77.70
CA HIS A 551 25.60 24.51 76.32
C HIS A 551 26.16 23.63 75.18
N GLU A 552 25.32 22.64 74.88
CA GLU A 552 25.19 21.93 73.61
C GLU A 552 24.57 22.89 72.56
N VAL A 553 25.16 23.00 71.36
CA VAL A 553 24.47 23.56 70.18
C VAL A 553 24.72 22.63 69.01
N ASP A 554 23.70 21.83 68.77
CA ASP A 554 23.41 21.18 67.50
C ASP A 554 23.32 22.22 66.37
N ARG A 555 23.92 21.93 65.21
CA ARG A 555 23.57 22.63 63.96
C ARG A 555 23.88 21.81 62.72
N THR A 556 22.83 21.13 62.29
CA THR A 556 22.45 20.77 60.92
C THR A 556 22.96 21.74 59.84
N TRP A 557 23.49 21.23 58.73
CA TRP A 557 23.79 22.01 57.53
C TRP A 557 22.89 21.65 56.35
N LYS A 558 22.01 22.61 56.01
CA LYS A 558 21.38 22.78 54.71
C LYS A 558 22.28 23.66 53.82
N ASN A 559 22.29 23.35 52.53
CA ASN A 559 22.95 24.07 51.44
C ASN A 559 22.53 25.55 51.34
N LEU A 560 23.45 26.45 50.93
CA LEU A 560 23.28 27.37 49.79
C LEU A 560 24.55 28.24 49.53
N SER A 561 24.87 28.40 48.23
CA SER A 561 25.26 29.65 47.54
C SER A 561 26.68 30.26 47.67
N ALA A 562 27.37 30.23 46.51
CA ALA A 562 28.14 31.30 45.83
C ALA A 562 29.14 32.19 46.61
N ASN A 563 30.41 32.16 46.18
CA ASN A 563 30.97 33.26 45.39
C ASN A 563 32.34 32.89 44.77
N ASP A 564 32.56 33.39 43.57
CA ASP A 564 33.82 33.37 42.83
C ASP A 564 34.91 34.18 43.52
N ASN A 565 36.18 33.83 43.27
CA ASN A 565 37.23 34.79 42.91
C ASN A 565 38.44 34.06 42.30
N GLU A 566 38.81 34.55 41.12
CA GLU A 566 39.98 34.22 40.31
C GLU A 566 41.32 34.43 41.02
N LEU A 567 42.33 33.65 40.61
CA LEU A 567 43.67 34.18 40.37
C LEU A 567 44.34 33.43 39.20
N GLU A 568 44.77 34.22 38.23
CA GLU A 568 45.45 33.91 36.98
C GLU A 568 46.82 33.20 37.14
N SER A 569 47.27 32.51 36.08
CA SER A 569 48.50 32.91 35.37
C SER A 569 48.64 32.22 34.01
N ALA A 570 48.61 33.05 32.95
CA ALA A 570 49.42 33.04 31.71
C ALA A 570 49.56 31.73 30.88
N ASP A 571 49.47 31.73 29.55
CA ASP A 571 50.14 32.70 28.68
C ASP A 571 49.55 32.76 27.24
N SER A 572 49.49 34.00 26.74
CA SER A 572 49.62 34.48 25.35
C SER A 572 48.57 34.17 24.26
N ILE A 573 47.83 35.24 23.94
CA ILE A 573 47.13 35.61 22.69
C ILE A 573 48.15 36.20 21.67
N PRO A 574 47.82 36.48 20.37
CA PRO A 574 47.10 37.72 19.97
C PRO A 574 45.97 37.46 18.94
N ASP A 575 44.76 38.05 19.04
CA ASP A 575 44.33 39.44 18.74
C ASP A 575 44.53 39.79 17.24
N ALA A 576 43.60 40.35 16.45
CA ALA A 576 42.53 41.30 16.76
C ALA A 576 41.45 41.39 15.66
N GLY A 577 40.28 41.95 16.03
CA GLY A 577 39.33 42.68 15.18
C GLY A 577 38.05 41.90 14.84
N THR A 578 36.82 42.34 15.11
CA THR A 578 36.33 43.70 15.36
C THR A 578 35.00 43.66 16.13
N VAL A 579 34.83 44.69 16.94
CA VAL A 579 33.74 45.01 17.87
C VAL A 579 32.38 45.30 17.20
N ARG A 580 31.31 44.83 17.88
CA ARG A 580 29.89 45.28 17.91
C ARG A 580 29.04 45.22 16.63
N ARG A 581 27.90 44.51 16.76
CA ARG A 581 26.57 45.13 16.97
C ARG A 581 25.61 44.12 17.60
N ILE A 582 25.04 44.50 18.74
CA ILE A 582 23.80 43.91 19.26
C ILE A 582 22.70 44.46 18.36
N ASP A 583 21.92 43.59 17.72
CA ASP A 583 20.68 43.99 17.06
C ASP A 583 19.48 43.43 17.83
N ALA A 584 18.59 44.36 18.19
CA ALA A 584 17.40 44.15 18.99
C ALA A 584 16.22 43.65 18.14
N GLY A 585 16.48 42.68 17.24
CA GLY A 585 15.52 42.21 16.23
C GLY A 585 15.04 40.75 16.39
N VAL A 586 15.63 39.95 17.28
CA VAL A 586 15.44 38.47 17.25
C VAL A 586 14.39 37.95 18.25
N LEU A 587 13.61 38.83 18.90
CA LEU A 587 12.65 38.41 19.94
C LEU A 587 11.17 38.61 19.61
N SER A 588 10.82 39.15 18.43
CA SER A 588 9.42 39.37 18.04
C SER A 588 8.85 38.28 17.11
N PHE A 589 9.65 37.66 16.24
CA PHE A 589 9.12 36.76 15.20
C PHE A 589 8.65 35.41 15.75
N LYS A 590 9.33 34.87 16.77
CA LYS A 590 8.97 33.56 17.37
C LYS A 590 7.62 33.63 18.11
N ARG A 591 7.34 34.73 18.81
CA ARG A 591 6.03 34.95 19.47
C ARG A 591 4.94 35.31 18.47
N LEU A 592 5.24 36.08 17.42
CA LEU A 592 4.29 36.37 16.35
C LEU A 592 3.87 35.10 15.60
N PHE A 593 4.81 34.21 15.27
CA PHE A 593 4.52 32.95 14.60
C PHE A 593 3.69 32.01 15.48
N ILE A 594 4.04 31.88 16.76
CA ILE A 594 3.26 31.08 17.72
C ILE A 594 1.86 31.67 17.92
N SER A 595 1.72 33.00 18.01
CA SER A 595 0.41 33.65 18.12
C SER A 595 -0.44 33.51 16.85
N ALA A 596 0.18 33.56 15.66
CA ALA A 596 -0.53 33.37 14.39
C ALA A 596 -1.03 31.94 14.23
N VAL A 597 -0.21 30.94 14.60
CA VAL A 597 -0.60 29.52 14.57
C VAL A 597 -1.71 29.24 15.59
N LEU A 598 -1.65 29.83 16.79
CA LEU A 598 -2.72 29.70 17.79
C LEU A 598 -4.03 30.35 17.33
N VAL A 599 -3.98 31.53 16.70
CA VAL A 599 -5.18 32.19 16.15
C VAL A 599 -5.80 31.39 14.99
N LEU A 600 -4.97 30.73 14.19
CA LEU A 600 -5.41 29.89 13.07
C LEU A 600 -6.01 28.57 13.56
N LEU A 601 -5.43 27.96 14.60
CA LEU A 601 -5.99 26.78 15.27
C LEU A 601 -7.30 27.09 15.99
N ILE A 602 -7.39 28.21 16.71
CA ILE A 602 -8.63 28.62 17.36
C ILE A 602 -9.70 28.93 16.31
N SER A 603 -9.35 29.57 15.18
CA SER A 603 -10.29 29.83 14.09
C SER A 603 -10.78 28.53 13.43
N ALA A 604 -9.91 27.55 13.22
CA ALA A 604 -10.27 26.24 12.67
C ALA A 604 -11.19 25.46 13.61
N VAL A 605 -10.91 25.47 14.92
CA VAL A 605 -11.77 24.84 15.93
C VAL A 605 -13.12 25.54 16.03
N THR A 606 -13.17 26.88 15.99
CA THR A 606 -14.45 27.60 15.96
C THR A 606 -15.23 27.40 14.66
N PHE A 607 -14.56 27.23 13.53
CA PHE A 607 -15.20 26.92 12.24
C PHE A 607 -15.80 25.51 12.26
N TRP A 608 -15.10 24.53 12.83
CA TRP A 608 -15.61 23.19 13.04
C TRP A 608 -16.83 23.18 13.97
N TYR A 609 -16.76 23.88 15.10
CA TYR A 609 -17.87 23.99 16.04
C TYR A 609 -19.08 24.76 15.49
N LEU A 610 -18.88 25.77 14.63
CA LEU A 610 -19.99 26.46 13.95
C LEU A 610 -20.64 25.58 12.87
N ASN A 611 -19.87 24.71 12.23
CA ASN A 611 -20.37 23.83 11.15
C ASN A 611 -21.13 22.62 11.72
N ASP A 612 -20.71 22.09 12.87
CA ASP A 612 -21.45 21.06 13.61
C ASP A 612 -22.72 21.61 14.31
N GLY A 613 -22.75 22.89 14.65
CA GLY A 613 -23.93 23.57 15.19
C GLY A 613 -25.04 23.87 14.18
N MET A 614 -24.83 23.60 12.88
CA MET A 614 -25.79 23.89 11.80
C MET A 614 -26.44 22.63 11.21
N LEU A 615 -26.22 21.47 11.86
CA LEU A 615 -26.80 20.16 11.54
C LEU A 615 -27.69 19.60 12.68
N MET A 616 -28.20 20.49 13.55
CA MET A 616 -29.52 20.40 14.19
C MET A 616 -30.40 21.52 13.63
#